data_AF-A0A958G278-F1
#
_entry.id   AF-A0A958G278-F1
#
_cell.length_a   1.000
_cell.length_b   1.000
_cell.length_c   1.000
_cell.angle_alpha   90.00
_cell.angle_beta   90.00
_cell.angle_gamma   90.00
#
_symmetry.space_group_name_H-M   'P 1'
#
loop_
_entity.id
_entity.type
_entity.pdbx_description
1 polymer ?
#
loop_
_entity_poly.entity_id
_entity_poly.type
_entity_poly.pdbx_seq_one_letter_code
_entity_poly.pdbx_strand_id
1 'polypeptide(L)'
;YICGEETGLIESLEGKRGWPRTKPPFPAIEGVFRCPTIVNNVETLACVPYILERGAEWFAGIGPESGPGPKLYCLSGHVEKPGVYEDAMGLPLRKLIYEYGGGILNGKKLKAVIPGGSSVPVLTADEIDVDMDFDSLAKIGSMLG
;
A
#
# COMPACT_ATOMS: atom_id res chain seq x y z
N TYR A 1 -2.05 14.75 6.07
CA TYR A 1 -0.95 13.96 5.48
C TYR A 1 0.06 13.56 6.54
N ILE A 2 0.81 14.49 7.17
CA ILE A 2 1.89 14.13 8.11
C ILE A 2 1.44 13.30 9.33
N CYS A 3 0.24 13.50 9.86
CA CYS A 3 -0.30 12.66 10.94
C CYS A 3 -0.68 11.22 10.49
N GLY A 4 -0.46 10.86 9.22
CA GLY A 4 -0.49 9.46 8.78
C GLY A 4 0.82 8.73 9.07
N GLU A 5 1.91 9.45 9.36
CA GLU A 5 3.14 8.86 9.91
C GLU A 5 2.88 8.40 11.35
N GLU A 6 3.41 7.23 11.70
CA GLU A 6 3.18 6.53 12.96
C GLU A 6 3.27 7.42 14.20
N THR A 7 4.35 8.19 14.35
CA THR A 7 4.59 9.02 15.54
C THR A 7 3.88 10.37 15.45
N GLY A 8 3.68 10.90 14.25
CA GLY A 8 2.83 12.07 14.02
C GLY A 8 1.37 11.81 14.39
N LEU A 9 0.87 10.59 14.12
CA LEU A 9 -0.44 10.13 14.56
C LEU A 9 -0.55 10.12 16.08
N ILE A 10 0.46 9.56 16.76
CA ILE A 10 0.52 9.49 18.23
C ILE A 10 0.50 10.89 18.84
N GLU A 11 1.33 11.81 18.35
CA GLU A 11 1.34 13.20 18.85
C GLU A 11 -0.02 13.89 18.65
N SER A 12 -0.65 13.69 17.49
CA SER A 12 -1.99 14.21 17.23
C SER A 12 -3.04 13.59 18.15
N LEU A 13 -2.96 12.30 18.44
CA LEU A 13 -3.87 11.58 19.34
C LEU A 13 -3.74 12.06 20.80
N GLU A 14 -2.54 12.45 21.20
CA GLU A 14 -2.25 13.04 22.51
C GLU A 14 -2.65 14.53 22.61
N GLY A 15 -3.28 15.09 21.56
CA GLY A 15 -3.75 16.48 21.52
C GLY A 15 -2.64 17.51 21.24
N LYS A 16 -1.46 17.05 20.79
CA LYS A 16 -0.33 17.91 20.44
C LYS A 16 -0.31 18.21 18.94
N ARG A 17 0.66 19.01 18.51
CA ARG A 17 0.94 19.18 17.08
C ARG A 17 1.46 17.86 16.53
N GLY A 18 0.99 17.41 15.36
CA GLY A 18 1.43 16.17 14.71
C GLY A 18 2.84 16.23 14.12
N TRP A 19 3.81 16.69 14.90
CA TRP A 19 5.23 16.66 14.57
C TRP A 19 5.79 15.28 14.94
N PRO A 20 6.28 14.49 13.97
CA PRO A 20 6.84 13.17 14.25
C PRO A 20 7.92 13.20 15.34
N ARG A 21 7.95 12.16 16.17
CA ARG A 21 8.98 11.95 17.19
C ARG A 21 10.24 11.38 16.55
N THR A 22 11.41 11.81 17.04
CA THR A 22 12.67 11.15 16.69
C THR A 22 12.71 9.78 17.35
N LYS A 23 13.03 8.73 16.58
CA LYS A 23 13.28 7.37 17.10
C LYS A 23 14.79 7.27 17.44
N PRO A 24 15.21 6.66 18.57
CA PRO A 24 14.43 6.01 19.63
C PRO A 24 13.85 6.96 20.72
N PRO A 25 12.85 6.51 21.53
CA PRO A 25 12.27 5.16 21.58
C PRO A 25 11.27 4.88 20.45
N PHE A 26 11.11 3.60 20.10
CA PHE A 26 10.09 3.14 19.14
C PHE A 26 8.72 3.05 19.82
N PRO A 27 7.60 3.31 19.12
CA PRO A 27 6.25 3.25 19.69
C PRO A 27 5.88 1.91 20.34
N ALA A 28 6.41 0.80 19.82
CA ALA A 28 6.22 -0.53 20.39
C ALA A 28 6.74 -0.65 21.84
N ILE A 29 7.68 0.21 22.24
CA ILE A 29 8.20 0.32 23.60
C ILE A 29 7.51 1.48 24.34
N GLU A 30 7.49 2.67 23.73
CA GLU A 30 6.91 3.89 24.31
C GLU A 30 6.17 4.69 23.23
N GLY A 31 4.87 4.44 23.11
CA GLY A 31 3.99 5.05 22.12
C GLY A 31 2.99 6.04 22.73
N VAL A 32 1.71 5.74 22.60
CA VAL A 32 0.59 6.57 23.05
C VAL A 32 0.59 6.69 24.57
N PHE A 33 0.62 7.92 25.08
CA PHE A 33 0.68 8.23 26.51
C PHE A 33 1.84 7.52 27.24
N ARG A 34 2.95 7.30 26.52
CA ARG A 34 4.12 6.53 26.98
C ARG A 34 3.85 5.05 27.29
N CYS A 35 2.76 4.50 26.76
CA CYS A 35 2.46 3.07 26.84
C CYS A 35 2.98 2.33 25.59
N PRO A 36 3.42 1.07 25.71
CA PRO A 36 3.72 0.21 24.57
C PRO A 36 2.54 0.19 23.58
N THR A 37 2.78 0.58 22.33
CA THR A 37 1.72 0.72 21.32
C THR A 37 2.16 0.14 19.98
N ILE A 38 1.35 -0.75 19.42
CA ILE A 38 1.53 -1.24 18.04
C ILE A 38 0.60 -0.43 17.12
N VAL A 39 1.17 0.22 16.12
CA VAL A 39 0.43 0.96 15.09
C VAL A 39 0.43 0.13 13.82
N ASN A 40 -0.76 -0.14 13.26
CA ASN A 40 -0.93 -0.86 12.01
C ASN A 40 -1.87 -0.09 11.07
N ASN A 41 -1.72 -0.31 9.77
CA ASN A 41 -2.71 0.15 8.79
C ASN A 41 -4.05 -0.60 9.01
N VAL A 42 -5.15 0.04 8.65
CA VAL A 42 -6.50 -0.55 8.70
C VAL A 42 -6.58 -1.84 7.87
N GLU A 43 -5.99 -1.86 6.66
CA GLU A 43 -5.96 -3.04 5.78
C GLU A 43 -5.27 -4.23 6.47
N THR A 44 -4.13 -3.99 7.11
CA THR A 44 -3.40 -5.01 7.87
C THR A 44 -4.26 -5.61 8.99
N LEU A 45 -4.93 -4.77 9.79
CA LEU A 45 -5.78 -5.24 10.87
C LEU A 45 -7.05 -5.95 10.35
N ALA A 46 -7.59 -5.51 9.22
CA ALA A 46 -8.75 -6.13 8.58
C ALA A 46 -8.46 -7.56 8.07
N CYS A 47 -7.20 -7.87 7.74
CA CYS A 47 -6.80 -9.23 7.37
C CYS A 47 -6.73 -10.20 8.57
N VAL A 48 -6.51 -9.71 9.79
CA VAL A 48 -6.26 -10.56 10.98
C VAL A 48 -7.39 -11.57 11.25
N PRO A 49 -8.69 -11.20 11.25
CA PRO A 49 -9.76 -12.17 11.46
C PRO A 49 -9.74 -13.32 10.44
N TYR A 50 -9.49 -13.02 9.16
CA TYR A 50 -9.44 -14.04 8.11
C TYR A 50 -8.25 -14.98 8.28
N ILE A 51 -7.09 -14.47 8.72
CA ILE A 51 -5.91 -15.28 9.04
C ILE A 51 -6.22 -16.24 10.20
N LEU A 52 -6.89 -15.75 11.25
CA LEU A 52 -7.26 -16.57 12.41
C LEU A 52 -8.30 -17.64 12.06
N GLU A 53 -9.29 -17.30 11.24
CA GLU A 53 -10.38 -18.21 10.86
C GLU A 53 -9.95 -19.28 9.84
N ARG A 54 -9.08 -18.93 8.89
CA ARG A 54 -8.72 -19.79 7.75
C ARG A 54 -7.31 -20.38 7.84
N GLY A 55 -6.49 -19.89 8.76
CA GLY A 55 -5.12 -20.33 8.99
C GLY A 55 -4.08 -19.50 8.23
N ALA A 56 -2.87 -19.45 8.79
CA ALA A 56 -1.75 -18.69 8.22
C ALA A 56 -1.30 -19.24 6.85
N GLU A 57 -1.32 -20.57 6.67
CA GLU A 57 -0.95 -21.22 5.40
C GLU A 57 -1.89 -20.81 4.26
N TRP A 58 -3.19 -20.66 4.55
CA TRP A 58 -4.16 -20.17 3.57
C TRP A 58 -3.82 -18.74 3.11
N PHE A 59 -3.52 -17.85 4.04
CA PHE A 59 -3.16 -16.46 3.72
C PHE A 59 -1.82 -16.39 2.98
N ALA A 60 -0.84 -17.18 3.43
CA ALA A 60 0.48 -17.31 2.80
C ALA A 60 0.42 -17.87 1.37
N GLY A 61 -0.62 -18.64 1.03
CA GLY A 61 -0.87 -19.15 -0.32
C GLY A 61 -1.39 -18.13 -1.32
N ILE A 62 -1.64 -16.87 -0.91
CA ILE A 62 -2.12 -15.79 -1.78
C ILE A 62 -0.94 -14.87 -2.10
N GLY A 63 -0.63 -14.67 -3.39
CA GLY A 63 0.45 -13.77 -3.81
C GLY A 63 1.86 -14.34 -3.59
N PRO A 64 2.91 -13.50 -3.69
CA PRO A 64 4.30 -13.90 -3.53
C PRO A 64 4.70 -14.14 -2.08
N GLU A 65 5.71 -14.99 -1.87
CA GLU A 65 6.24 -15.33 -0.54
C GLU A 65 6.78 -14.12 0.24
N SER A 66 7.33 -13.12 -0.46
CA SER A 66 7.88 -11.90 0.16
C SER A 66 6.81 -10.91 0.65
N GLY A 67 5.55 -11.10 0.25
CA GLY A 67 4.43 -10.25 0.65
C GLY A 67 3.11 -10.97 0.43
N PRO A 68 2.78 -12.00 1.23
CA PRO A 68 1.58 -12.77 1.01
C PRO A 68 0.32 -12.00 1.41
N GLY A 69 -0.80 -12.43 0.84
CA GLY A 69 -2.12 -11.92 1.13
C GLY A 69 -2.77 -11.17 -0.04
N PRO A 70 -4.07 -10.84 0.11
CA PRO A 70 -4.73 -9.93 -0.81
C PRO A 70 -4.23 -8.50 -0.60
N LYS A 71 -4.41 -7.68 -1.63
CA LYS A 71 -4.15 -6.25 -1.60
C LYS A 71 -5.33 -5.50 -2.18
N LEU A 72 -5.72 -4.43 -1.51
CA LEU A 72 -6.61 -3.41 -2.05
C LEU A 72 -5.81 -2.45 -2.94
N TYR A 73 -6.03 -2.54 -4.25
CA TYR A 73 -5.47 -1.67 -5.27
C TYR A 73 -6.44 -0.52 -5.56
N CYS A 74 -6.07 0.68 -5.11
CA CYS A 74 -6.83 1.90 -5.37
C CYS A 74 -6.44 2.51 -6.73
N LEU A 75 -7.10 2.07 -7.80
CA LEU A 75 -6.89 2.60 -9.14
C LEU A 75 -7.65 3.92 -9.30
N SER A 76 -6.92 5.01 -9.47
CA SER A 76 -7.48 6.36 -9.58
C SER A 76 -6.82 7.16 -10.72
N GLY A 77 -7.34 8.36 -11.00
CA GLY A 77 -6.82 9.22 -12.04
C GLY A 77 -7.44 8.95 -13.41
N HIS A 78 -6.62 8.99 -14.47
CA HIS A 78 -7.08 9.00 -15.86
C HIS A 78 -7.30 7.58 -16.43
N VAL A 79 -8.18 6.81 -15.79
CA VAL A 79 -8.65 5.50 -16.29
C VAL A 79 -10.16 5.53 -16.54
N GLU A 80 -10.67 4.63 -17.39
CA GLU A 80 -12.10 4.55 -17.70
C GLU A 80 -12.94 4.08 -16.51
N LYS A 81 -12.39 3.20 -15.67
CA LYS A 81 -13.05 2.62 -14.50
C LYS A 81 -12.17 2.77 -13.25
N PRO A 82 -12.17 3.96 -12.62
CA PRO A 82 -11.50 4.12 -11.33
C PRO A 82 -12.25 3.36 -10.24
N GLY A 83 -11.54 2.83 -9.25
CA GLY A 83 -12.13 2.04 -8.19
C GLY A 83 -11.11 1.45 -7.23
N VAL A 84 -11.61 0.72 -6.24
CA VAL A 84 -10.81 -0.13 -5.36
C VAL A 84 -11.03 -1.57 -5.80
N TYR A 85 -9.96 -2.24 -6.16
CA TYR A 85 -9.97 -3.63 -6.60
C TYR A 85 -9.18 -4.47 -5.60
N GLU A 86 -9.79 -5.53 -5.09
CA GLU A 86 -9.10 -6.53 -4.28
C GLU A 86 -8.61 -7.66 -5.18
N ASP A 87 -7.32 -7.96 -5.13
CA ASP A 87 -6.73 -9.12 -5.79
C ASP A 87 -5.52 -9.61 -4.98
N ALA A 88 -4.88 -10.69 -5.38
CA ALA A 88 -3.63 -11.12 -4.78
C ALA A 88 -2.55 -10.03 -4.90
N MET A 89 -1.68 -9.94 -3.90
CA MET A 89 -0.41 -9.19 -4.03
C MET A 89 0.36 -9.70 -5.27
N GLY A 90 0.99 -8.80 -6.02
CA GLY A 90 1.69 -9.14 -7.26
C GLY A 90 0.82 -9.12 -8.51
N LEU A 91 -0.35 -8.49 -8.48
CA LEU A 91 -1.17 -8.30 -9.68
C LEU A 91 -0.37 -7.49 -10.72
N PRO A 92 -0.24 -7.93 -11.99
CA PRO A 92 0.50 -7.16 -12.99
C PRO A 92 -0.10 -5.77 -13.19
N LEU A 93 0.73 -4.71 -13.16
CA LEU A 93 0.24 -3.33 -13.25
C LEU A 93 -0.49 -3.06 -14.57
N ARG A 94 0.01 -3.62 -15.68
CA ARG A 94 -0.69 -3.56 -16.98
C ARG A 94 -2.10 -4.15 -16.90
N LYS A 95 -2.26 -5.30 -16.23
CA LYS A 95 -3.56 -5.94 -16.05
C LYS A 95 -4.50 -5.06 -15.22
N LEU A 96 -4.03 -4.49 -14.11
CA LEU A 96 -4.80 -3.54 -13.30
C LEU A 96 -5.28 -2.34 -14.14
N ILE A 97 -4.41 -1.73 -14.95
CA ILE A 97 -4.78 -0.55 -15.76
C ILE A 97 -5.76 -0.89 -16.87
N TYR A 98 -5.48 -1.91 -17.67
CA TYR A 98 -6.19 -2.15 -18.93
C TYR A 98 -7.38 -3.11 -18.80
N GLU A 99 -7.29 -4.13 -17.93
CA GLU A 99 -8.38 -5.09 -17.74
C GLU A 99 -9.37 -4.60 -16.66
N TYR A 100 -8.87 -4.19 -15.49
CA TYR A 100 -9.73 -3.74 -14.39
C TYR A 100 -10.18 -2.29 -14.62
N GLY A 101 -9.21 -1.42 -14.91
CA GLY A 101 -9.44 0.01 -15.17
C GLY A 101 -10.04 0.36 -16.52
N GLY A 102 -10.15 -0.60 -17.44
CA GLY A 102 -10.68 -0.38 -18.79
C GLY A 102 -9.79 0.49 -19.69
N GLY A 103 -8.53 0.69 -19.32
CA GLY A 103 -7.57 1.52 -20.06
C GLY A 103 -7.63 3.00 -19.70
N ILE A 104 -6.97 3.82 -20.52
CA ILE A 104 -6.76 5.24 -20.24
C ILE A 104 -7.94 6.06 -20.76
N LEU A 105 -8.39 7.00 -19.94
CA LEU A 105 -9.54 7.86 -20.20
C LEU A 105 -9.50 8.50 -21.60
N ASN A 106 -10.60 8.39 -22.34
CA ASN A 106 -10.78 8.84 -23.72
C ASN A 106 -9.88 8.13 -24.74
N GLY A 107 -9.49 6.88 -24.47
CA GLY A 107 -8.63 6.09 -25.37
C GLY A 107 -7.24 6.69 -25.60
N LYS A 108 -6.76 7.52 -24.65
CA LYS A 108 -5.43 8.14 -24.74
C LYS A 108 -4.33 7.11 -24.53
N LYS A 109 -3.09 7.48 -24.85
CA LYS A 109 -1.91 6.69 -24.50
C LYS A 109 -1.52 6.94 -23.05
N LEU A 110 -1.11 5.88 -22.36
CA LEU A 110 -0.48 6.03 -21.05
C LEU A 110 0.81 6.83 -21.20
N LYS A 111 1.04 7.76 -20.27
CA LYS A 111 2.29 8.53 -20.19
C LYS A 111 3.08 8.17 -18.95
N ALA A 112 2.39 8.06 -17.81
CA ALA A 112 3.00 7.81 -16.53
C ALA A 112 1.97 7.27 -15.53
N VAL A 113 2.44 6.55 -14.52
CA VAL A 113 1.65 6.01 -13.41
C VAL A 113 2.44 6.09 -12.11
N ILE A 114 1.74 6.26 -10.99
CA ILE A 114 2.34 6.33 -9.65
C ILE A 114 1.85 5.07 -8.90
N PRO A 115 2.71 4.05 -8.71
CA PRO A 115 2.26 2.74 -8.23
C PRO A 115 1.95 2.68 -6.73
N GLY A 116 2.58 3.54 -5.91
CA GLY A 116 2.56 3.44 -4.45
C GLY A 116 2.18 4.75 -3.72
N GLY A 117 1.41 5.63 -4.36
CA GLY A 117 1.05 6.94 -3.81
C GLY A 117 2.13 8.02 -4.02
N SER A 118 1.91 9.24 -3.52
CA SER A 118 2.75 10.40 -3.86
C SER A 118 4.19 10.35 -3.34
N SER A 119 4.53 9.37 -2.51
CA SER A 119 5.85 9.16 -1.92
C SER A 119 6.79 8.33 -2.81
N VAL A 120 6.32 7.81 -3.95
CA VAL A 120 7.10 6.87 -4.77
C VAL A 120 7.49 7.44 -6.14
N PRO A 121 8.61 7.00 -6.71
CA PRO A 121 9.00 7.34 -8.08
C PRO A 121 7.93 6.98 -9.12
N VAL A 122 7.73 7.89 -10.06
CA VAL A 122 6.77 7.77 -11.17
C VAL A 122 7.32 6.77 -12.19
N LEU A 123 6.48 5.82 -12.61
CA LEU A 123 6.78 4.92 -13.71
C LEU A 123 6.32 5.52 -15.04
N THR A 124 7.14 5.40 -16.07
CA THR A 124 6.78 5.70 -17.46
C THR A 124 5.93 4.58 -18.05
N ALA A 125 5.36 4.82 -19.24
CA ALA A 125 4.53 3.84 -19.93
C ALA A 125 5.26 2.53 -20.30
N ASP A 126 6.59 2.56 -20.42
CA ASP A 126 7.39 1.39 -20.79
C ASP A 126 7.83 0.56 -19.56
N GLU A 127 7.58 1.07 -18.34
CA GLU A 127 7.97 0.43 -17.07
C GLU A 127 6.80 -0.29 -16.38
N ILE A 128 5.63 -0.37 -17.00
CA ILE A 128 4.42 -0.97 -16.38
C ILE A 128 4.31 -2.48 -16.52
N ASP A 129 5.26 -3.12 -17.21
CA ASP A 129 5.38 -4.58 -17.27
C ASP A 129 6.09 -5.09 -16.01
N VAL A 130 5.44 -4.84 -14.88
CA VAL A 130 5.90 -5.15 -13.53
C VAL A 130 4.74 -5.65 -12.67
N ASP A 131 5.03 -6.56 -11.77
CA ASP A 131 4.06 -7.05 -10.79
C ASP A 131 3.94 -6.05 -9.64
N MET A 132 2.71 -5.82 -9.17
CA MET A 132 2.43 -4.90 -8.07
C MET A 132 2.68 -5.58 -6.72
N ASP A 133 3.96 -5.80 -6.43
CA ASP A 133 4.46 -6.27 -5.14
C ASP A 133 5.70 -5.44 -4.70
N PHE A 134 6.13 -5.62 -3.45
CA PHE A 134 7.22 -4.84 -2.87
C PHE A 134 8.57 -5.05 -3.59
N ASP A 135 8.91 -6.29 -3.95
CA ASP A 135 10.22 -6.62 -4.51
C ASP A 135 10.33 -6.22 -5.98
N SER A 136 9.29 -6.49 -6.77
CA SER A 136 9.22 -6.21 -8.20
C SER A 136 9.34 -4.71 -8.46
N LEU A 137 8.62 -3.89 -7.69
CA LEU A 137 8.72 -2.42 -7.78
C LEU A 137 10.06 -1.89 -7.26
N ALA A 138 10.60 -2.45 -6.16
CA ALA A 138 11.90 -2.05 -5.64
C ALA A 138 13.04 -2.30 -6.65
N LYS A 139 12.99 -3.41 -7.41
CA LYS A 139 13.99 -3.75 -8.44
C LYS A 139 14.07 -2.73 -9.57
N ILE A 140 12.97 -2.03 -9.87
CA ILE A 140 12.93 -0.97 -10.88
C ILE A 140 13.06 0.44 -10.27
N GLY A 141 13.43 0.52 -8.98
CA GLY A 141 13.65 1.80 -8.29
C GLY A 141 12.37 2.53 -7.92
N SER A 142 11.22 1.84 -7.84
CA SER A 142 9.96 2.38 -7.31
C SER A 142 9.52 1.59 -6.07
N MET A 143 8.32 1.84 -5.55
CA MET A 143 7.81 1.24 -4.30
C MET A 143 6.29 1.09 -4.35
N LEU A 144 5.76 0.18 -3.52
CA LEU A 144 4.33 -0.08 -3.36
C LEU A 144 3.83 0.34 -1.97
N GLY A 145 3.54 1.63 -1.80
CA GLY A 145 3.00 2.18 -0.56
C GLY A 145 4.02 2.33 0.56
#